data_AF-A0A427B1C4-F1
#
_entry.id   AF-A0A427B1C4-F1
#
_cell.length_a   1.000
_cell.length_b   1.000
_cell.length_c   1.000
_cell.angle_alpha   90.00
_cell.angle_beta   90.00
_cell.angle_gamma   90.00
#
_symmetry.space_group_name_H-M   'P 1'
#
loop_
_entity.id
_entity.type
_entity.pdbx_description
1 polymer ?
#
loop_
_entity_poly.entity_id
_entity_poly.type
_entity_poly.pdbx_seq_one_letter_code
_entity_poly.pdbx_strand_id
1 'polypeptide(L)'
;KASSAAAAPAALSPLEIETLFWRAAADKPFSIEYANDMPGSGFAPLPAAGRRWREEALANVGESAWNMRGVSRAKGSLLRFMKEEIPGVTSPMVYVAMLFSWFAWHVEDHELHSLNYLHMGAGKTWYGVPRDAGQAFEEVIRVHGYGGEVNPLGESSCFNTLVSAAFHDNISLVRILSSSDDAFLYKPL
;
A
#
# COMPACT_ATOMS: atom_id res chain seq x y z
N LYS A 1 12.88 25.51 44.23
CA LYS A 1 12.66 24.17 43.66
C LYS A 1 12.13 24.36 42.24
N ALA A 2 13.00 24.34 41.23
CA ALA A 2 12.57 24.32 39.84
C ALA A 2 12.17 22.87 39.50
N SER A 3 10.91 22.67 39.15
CA SER A 3 10.40 21.41 38.62
C SER A 3 10.96 21.24 37.21
N SER A 4 11.83 20.25 37.00
CA SER A 4 12.20 19.84 35.64
C SER A 4 11.01 19.14 35.02
N ALA A 5 10.34 19.80 34.08
CA ALA A 5 9.40 19.12 33.20
C ALA A 5 10.19 18.05 32.42
N ALA A 6 9.89 16.78 32.67
CA ALA A 6 10.40 15.68 31.86
C ALA A 6 9.95 15.95 30.42
N ALA A 7 10.91 16.10 29.50
CA ALA A 7 10.61 16.18 28.08
C ALA A 7 9.80 14.95 27.69
N ALA A 8 8.69 15.14 26.99
CA ALA A 8 7.96 14.04 26.39
C ALA A 8 8.94 13.22 25.53
N PRO A 9 8.89 11.87 25.58
CA PRO A 9 9.78 11.06 24.77
C PRO A 9 9.64 11.46 23.30
N ALA A 10 10.77 11.67 22.63
CA ALA A 10 10.78 12.02 21.22
C ALA A 10 10.05 10.94 20.42
N ALA A 11 9.19 11.36 19.50
CA ALA A 11 8.51 10.43 18.60
C ALA A 11 9.56 9.70 17.75
N LEU A 12 9.40 8.38 17.60
CA LEU A 12 10.28 7.57 16.77
C LEU A 12 10.21 8.00 15.31
N SER A 13 11.35 8.04 14.63
CA SER A 13 11.42 8.28 13.20
C SER A 13 10.86 7.10 12.39
N PRO A 14 10.44 7.31 11.13
CA PRO A 14 9.95 6.23 10.27
C PRO A 14 10.95 5.07 10.09
N LEU A 15 12.25 5.38 10.05
CA LEU A 15 13.30 4.37 9.92
C LEU A 15 13.50 3.56 11.21
N GLU A 16 13.35 4.20 12.37
CA GLU A 16 13.36 3.49 13.67
C GLU A 16 12.16 2.56 13.79
N ILE A 17 10.96 3.00 13.38
CA ILE A 17 9.75 2.18 13.38
C ILE A 17 9.91 0.97 12.45
N GLU A 18 10.45 1.17 11.25
CA GLU A 18 10.75 0.08 10.31
C GLU A 18 11.79 -0.90 10.86
N THR A 19 12.82 -0.40 11.54
CA THR A 19 13.82 -1.24 12.20
C THR A 19 13.17 -2.09 13.30
N LEU A 20 12.25 -1.51 14.08
CA LEU A 20 11.48 -2.25 15.08
C LEU A 20 10.55 -3.29 14.44
N PHE A 21 9.91 -2.96 13.32
CA PHE A 21 9.08 -3.90 12.56
C PHE A 21 9.89 -5.13 12.14
N TRP A 22 11.03 -4.95 11.48
CA TRP A 22 11.84 -6.07 11.01
C TRP A 22 12.42 -6.92 12.16
N ARG A 23 12.76 -6.30 13.29
CA ARG A 23 13.17 -7.03 14.50
C ARG A 23 12.01 -7.84 15.08
N ALA A 24 10.85 -7.20 15.27
CA ALA A 24 9.68 -7.85 15.84
C ALA A 24 9.18 -9.00 14.95
N ALA A 25 9.30 -8.86 13.63
CA ALA A 25 8.90 -9.89 12.67
C ALA A 25 9.85 -11.10 12.69
N ALA A 26 11.13 -10.92 13.06
CA ALA A 26 12.09 -12.00 13.25
C ALA A 26 12.01 -12.65 14.66
N ASP A 27 11.47 -11.93 15.64
CA ASP A 27 11.30 -12.37 17.02
C ASP A 27 10.00 -13.18 17.21
N LYS A 28 9.53 -13.31 18.47
CA LYS A 28 8.34 -14.09 18.82
C LYS A 28 7.08 -13.54 18.15
N PRO A 29 6.13 -14.41 17.75
CA PRO A 29 4.88 -13.97 17.15
C PRO A 29 4.07 -13.10 18.13
N PHE A 30 3.53 -12.01 17.61
CA PHE A 30 2.59 -11.14 18.31
C PHE A 30 1.38 -10.89 17.41
N SER A 31 0.23 -10.63 18.02
CA SER A 31 -1.02 -10.40 17.28
C SER A 31 -1.14 -8.95 16.86
N ILE A 32 -1.57 -8.75 15.62
CA ILE A 32 -1.90 -7.45 15.04
C ILE A 32 -3.28 -7.57 14.42
N GLU A 33 -4.08 -6.51 14.53
CA GLU A 33 -5.35 -6.41 13.83
C GLU A 33 -5.18 -5.58 12.56
N TYR A 34 -5.81 -6.04 11.49
CA TYR A 34 -5.79 -5.37 10.19
C TYR A 34 -7.11 -5.67 9.48
N ALA A 35 -7.78 -4.63 9.00
CA ALA A 35 -8.98 -4.75 8.19
C ALA A 35 -8.65 -4.36 6.75
N ASN A 36 -8.63 -5.36 5.87
CA ASN A 36 -8.42 -5.22 4.43
C ASN A 36 -9.70 -5.42 3.62
N ASP A 37 -9.69 -4.92 2.39
CA ASP A 37 -10.70 -5.17 1.36
C ASP A 37 -12.12 -4.81 1.79
N MET A 38 -12.24 -3.78 2.64
CA MET A 38 -13.54 -3.30 3.08
C MET A 38 -14.18 -2.50 1.94
N PRO A 39 -15.36 -2.90 1.42
CA PRO A 39 -16.03 -2.17 0.36
C PRO A 39 -16.46 -0.79 0.86
N GLY A 40 -16.19 0.26 0.08
CA GLY A 40 -16.55 1.62 0.43
C GLY A 40 -15.48 2.64 0.08
N SER A 41 -15.67 3.89 0.50
CA SER A 41 -14.69 4.94 0.24
C SER A 41 -14.70 6.00 1.33
N GLY A 42 -13.51 6.43 1.75
CA GLY A 42 -13.33 7.62 2.59
C GLY A 42 -13.51 8.94 1.83
N PHE A 43 -13.62 8.91 0.50
CA PHE A 43 -13.89 10.11 -0.31
C PHE A 43 -15.37 10.48 -0.32
N ALA A 44 -15.65 11.77 -0.46
CA ALA A 44 -17.00 12.26 -0.72
C ALA A 44 -17.55 11.69 -2.04
N PRO A 45 -18.87 11.47 -2.14
CA PRO A 45 -19.51 11.07 -3.39
C PRO A 45 -19.22 12.04 -4.53
N LEU A 46 -19.15 11.52 -5.75
CA LEU A 46 -18.93 12.36 -6.93
C LEU A 46 -20.09 13.35 -7.13
N PRO A 47 -19.81 14.56 -7.66
CA PRO A 47 -20.87 15.47 -8.06
C PRO A 47 -21.81 14.81 -9.07
N ALA A 48 -23.12 15.13 -9.00
CA ALA A 48 -24.07 14.70 -10.01
C ALA A 48 -23.61 15.08 -11.42
N ALA A 49 -23.86 14.19 -12.39
CA ALA A 49 -23.43 14.34 -13.77
C ALA A 49 -23.77 15.74 -14.31
N GLY A 50 -22.75 16.48 -14.76
CA GLY A 50 -22.88 17.82 -15.32
C GLY A 50 -22.29 18.96 -14.46
N ARG A 51 -21.96 18.73 -13.19
CA ARG A 51 -21.14 19.68 -12.43
C ARG A 51 -19.66 19.45 -12.71
N ARG A 52 -19.02 20.40 -13.41
CA ARG A 52 -17.56 20.48 -13.55
C ARG A 52 -16.94 20.54 -12.15
N TRP A 53 -15.83 19.84 -11.93
CA TRP A 53 -14.99 20.05 -10.75
C TRP A 53 -14.72 21.56 -10.63
N ARG A 54 -15.04 22.17 -9.49
CA ARG A 54 -14.76 23.59 -9.30
C ARG A 54 -13.24 23.75 -9.26
N GLU A 55 -12.69 24.44 -10.26
CA GLU A 55 -11.25 24.79 -10.33
C GLU A 55 -10.86 25.75 -9.20
N GLU A 56 -11.84 26.43 -8.61
CA GLU A 56 -11.68 27.36 -7.49
C GLU A 56 -11.47 26.58 -6.18
N ALA A 57 -10.18 26.35 -5.87
CA ALA A 57 -9.63 25.82 -4.62
C ALA A 57 -10.15 24.44 -4.20
N LEU A 58 -9.63 23.40 -4.84
CA LEU A 58 -9.73 22.02 -4.38
C LEU A 58 -9.15 21.89 -2.97
N ALA A 59 -9.97 21.58 -1.97
CA ALA A 59 -9.48 21.48 -0.58
C ALA A 59 -8.64 20.22 -0.35
N ASN A 60 -8.88 19.15 -1.13
CA ASN A 60 -8.15 17.89 -1.07
C ASN A 60 -8.29 17.11 -2.39
N VAL A 61 -7.55 15.99 -2.51
CA VAL A 61 -7.55 15.08 -3.68
C VAL A 61 -8.96 14.57 -4.01
N GLY A 62 -9.83 14.44 -3.02
CA GLY A 62 -11.22 13.99 -3.16
C GLY A 62 -12.14 14.93 -3.92
N GLU A 63 -11.79 16.21 -4.01
CA GLU A 63 -12.55 17.18 -4.80
C GLU A 63 -12.01 17.33 -6.22
N SER A 64 -11.03 16.50 -6.61
CA SER A 64 -10.35 16.57 -7.89
C SER A 64 -10.71 15.40 -8.81
N ALA A 65 -10.18 15.42 -10.03
CA ALA A 65 -10.23 14.28 -10.94
C ALA A 65 -9.58 12.99 -10.37
N TRP A 66 -8.80 13.10 -9.31
CA TRP A 66 -8.17 12.00 -8.58
C TRP A 66 -9.05 11.40 -7.47
N ASN A 67 -10.31 11.83 -7.32
CA ASN A 67 -11.25 11.14 -6.45
C ASN A 67 -11.36 9.67 -6.88
N MET A 68 -11.01 8.76 -5.97
CA MET A 68 -10.93 7.33 -6.26
C MET A 68 -12.27 6.69 -6.64
N ARG A 69 -13.39 7.31 -6.28
CA ARG A 69 -14.71 6.86 -6.74
C ARG A 69 -14.92 7.07 -8.24
N GLY A 70 -14.18 7.99 -8.87
CA GLY A 70 -14.36 8.37 -10.27
C GLY A 70 -13.17 8.09 -11.17
N VAL A 71 -11.97 7.89 -10.61
CA VAL A 71 -10.73 7.74 -11.39
C VAL A 71 -10.78 6.54 -12.35
N SER A 72 -11.39 5.43 -11.93
CA SER A 72 -11.58 4.24 -12.77
C SER A 72 -12.44 4.52 -14.01
N ARG A 73 -13.29 5.55 -13.97
CA ARG A 73 -14.20 5.98 -15.05
C ARG A 73 -13.70 7.20 -15.80
N ALA A 74 -12.55 7.74 -15.44
CA ALA A 74 -11.99 8.94 -16.04
C ALA A 74 -11.68 8.76 -17.54
N LYS A 75 -11.62 9.89 -18.26
CA LYS A 75 -11.24 9.91 -19.66
C LYS A 75 -9.77 9.51 -19.81
N GLY A 76 -9.54 8.25 -20.15
CA GLY A 76 -8.24 7.61 -20.34
C GLY A 76 -8.25 6.16 -19.87
N SER A 77 -9.09 5.85 -18.88
CA SER A 77 -9.22 4.50 -18.32
C SER A 77 -9.97 3.56 -19.27
N LEU A 78 -9.48 2.32 -19.40
CA LEU A 78 -10.18 1.22 -20.08
C LEU A 78 -11.35 0.69 -19.24
N LEU A 79 -11.26 0.83 -17.92
CA LEU A 79 -12.29 0.35 -16.98
C LEU A 79 -13.61 1.11 -17.13
N ARG A 80 -13.61 2.29 -17.78
CA ARG A 80 -14.84 3.06 -18.03
C ARG A 80 -15.92 2.26 -18.76
N PHE A 81 -15.53 1.27 -19.57
CA PHE A 81 -16.45 0.46 -20.38
C PHE A 81 -17.04 -0.74 -19.62
N MET A 82 -16.51 -1.07 -18.45
CA MET A 82 -17.02 -2.18 -17.63
C MET A 82 -18.29 -1.77 -16.90
N LYS A 83 -19.47 -2.28 -17.26
CA LYS A 83 -20.73 -1.77 -16.69
C LYS A 83 -20.92 -2.11 -15.21
N GLU A 84 -20.29 -3.19 -14.75
CA GLU A 84 -20.41 -3.70 -13.39
C GLU A 84 -19.50 -2.94 -12.43
N GLU A 85 -19.96 -2.80 -11.19
CA GLU A 85 -19.13 -2.33 -10.08
C GLU A 85 -18.47 -3.52 -9.40
N ILE A 86 -17.16 -3.60 -9.58
CA ILE A 86 -16.27 -4.57 -8.93
C ILE A 86 -15.47 -3.81 -7.86
N PRO A 87 -15.67 -4.12 -6.56
CA PRO A 87 -14.85 -3.59 -5.47
C PRO A 87 -13.36 -3.87 -5.70
N GLY A 88 -12.51 -2.90 -5.43
CA GLY A 88 -11.06 -2.95 -5.66
C GLY A 88 -10.64 -2.54 -7.07
N VAL A 89 -11.47 -2.83 -8.07
CA VAL A 89 -11.12 -2.56 -9.49
C VAL A 89 -11.79 -1.28 -10.00
N THR A 90 -13.10 -1.18 -9.85
CA THR A 90 -13.88 -0.05 -10.39
C THR A 90 -14.49 0.82 -9.31
N SER A 91 -14.69 0.27 -8.12
CA SER A 91 -15.03 1.00 -6.90
C SER A 91 -13.92 0.80 -5.85
N PRO A 92 -13.60 1.82 -5.06
CA PRO A 92 -12.48 1.73 -4.11
C PRO A 92 -12.77 0.77 -2.94
N MET A 93 -11.69 0.36 -2.28
CA MET A 93 -11.71 -0.36 -1.00
C MET A 93 -11.05 0.49 0.08
N VAL A 94 -11.37 0.19 1.34
CA VAL A 94 -10.81 0.85 2.52
C VAL A 94 -9.98 -0.14 3.32
N TYR A 95 -8.83 0.35 3.79
CA TYR A 95 -7.91 -0.40 4.63
C TYR A 95 -7.74 0.33 5.96
N VAL A 96 -7.95 -0.37 7.06
CA VAL A 96 -7.74 0.15 8.43
C VAL A 96 -6.67 -0.69 9.09
N ALA A 97 -5.60 -0.02 9.52
CA ALA A 97 -4.39 -0.66 10.00
C ALA A 97 -3.92 -0.03 11.31
N MET A 98 -3.12 -0.78 12.05
CA MET A 98 -2.40 -0.32 13.23
C MET A 98 -0.89 -0.46 13.04
N LEU A 99 -0.12 -0.10 14.06
CA LEU A 99 1.33 -0.27 14.04
C LEU A 99 1.69 -1.73 13.77
N PHE A 100 2.61 -1.95 12.82
CA PHE A 100 3.08 -3.25 12.35
C PHE A 100 2.10 -4.08 11.50
N SER A 101 0.88 -3.58 11.20
CA SER A 101 0.07 -4.19 10.15
C SER A 101 0.84 -4.17 8.82
N TRP A 102 0.77 -5.25 8.07
CA TRP A 102 1.46 -5.42 6.79
C TRP A 102 0.55 -6.13 5.79
N PHE A 103 0.90 -6.04 4.51
CA PHE A 103 0.27 -6.77 3.43
C PHE A 103 1.36 -7.48 2.63
N ALA A 104 1.06 -8.69 2.15
CA ALA A 104 2.03 -9.52 1.46
C ALA A 104 2.44 -8.93 0.11
N TRP A 105 3.60 -9.37 -0.38
CA TRP A 105 4.02 -9.14 -1.76
C TRP A 105 2.95 -9.65 -2.72
N HIS A 106 2.50 -8.80 -3.63
CA HIS A 106 1.49 -9.14 -4.63
C HIS A 106 1.66 -8.26 -5.87
N VAL A 107 1.02 -8.70 -6.94
CA VAL A 107 0.71 -7.89 -8.11
C VAL A 107 -0.80 -7.69 -8.17
N GLU A 108 -1.25 -6.67 -8.86
CA GLU A 108 -2.69 -6.40 -9.01
C GLU A 108 -3.26 -7.30 -10.10
N ASP A 109 -4.55 -7.60 -9.98
CA ASP A 109 -5.26 -8.39 -10.97
C ASP A 109 -5.11 -7.78 -12.36
N HIS A 110 -4.79 -8.63 -13.34
CA HIS A 110 -4.53 -8.23 -14.73
C HIS A 110 -3.47 -7.13 -14.90
N GLU A 111 -2.53 -6.99 -13.96
CA GLU A 111 -1.45 -5.98 -14.02
C GLU A 111 -1.98 -4.55 -14.14
N LEU A 112 -3.16 -4.30 -13.54
CA LEU A 112 -3.76 -2.98 -13.48
C LEU A 112 -2.94 -2.05 -12.60
N HIS A 113 -3.11 -0.74 -12.81
CA HIS A 113 -2.48 0.25 -11.94
C HIS A 113 -3.24 0.31 -10.61
N SER A 114 -2.49 0.39 -9.52
CA SER A 114 -3.04 0.58 -8.17
C SER A 114 -2.83 2.01 -7.73
N LEU A 115 -3.92 2.65 -7.29
CA LEU A 115 -3.88 4.01 -6.73
C LEU A 115 -4.30 3.95 -5.27
N ASN A 116 -3.42 4.41 -4.39
CA ASN A 116 -3.60 4.42 -2.94
C ASN A 116 -3.58 5.85 -2.41
N TYR A 117 -4.37 6.13 -1.38
CA TYR A 117 -4.43 7.44 -0.72
C TYR A 117 -4.51 7.23 0.78
N LEU A 118 -3.60 7.88 1.51
CA LEU A 118 -3.59 7.81 2.96
C LEU A 118 -4.43 8.95 3.53
N HIS A 119 -5.70 8.66 3.84
CA HIS A 119 -6.65 9.66 4.33
C HIS A 119 -6.19 10.36 5.61
N MET A 120 -5.67 9.60 6.57
CA MET A 120 -5.27 10.09 7.88
C MET A 120 -4.46 9.04 8.62
N GLY A 121 -3.70 9.48 9.63
CA GLY A 121 -2.95 8.61 10.52
C GLY A 121 -1.44 8.66 10.33
N ALA A 122 -0.74 7.66 10.85
CA ALA A 122 0.70 7.54 10.73
C ALA A 122 1.12 7.11 9.32
N GLY A 123 2.36 7.44 8.95
CA GLY A 123 2.89 7.14 7.62
C GLY A 123 2.95 5.63 7.33
N LYS A 124 2.82 5.29 6.05
CA LYS A 124 2.88 3.93 5.52
C LYS A 124 4.15 3.71 4.72
N THR A 125 4.90 2.67 5.04
CA THR A 125 6.10 2.26 4.29
C THR A 125 5.71 1.26 3.19
N TRP A 126 6.19 1.53 1.98
CA TRP A 126 6.01 0.70 0.79
C TRP A 126 7.35 0.18 0.31
N TYR A 127 7.36 -1.08 -0.13
CA TYR A 127 8.45 -1.66 -0.90
C TYR A 127 7.90 -2.06 -2.27
N GLY A 128 8.55 -1.61 -3.32
CA GLY A 128 8.20 -1.92 -4.70
C GLY A 128 9.37 -2.55 -5.42
N VAL A 129 9.06 -3.46 -6.34
CA VAL A 129 10.04 -4.04 -7.27
C VAL A 129 9.84 -3.40 -8.63
N PRO A 130 10.89 -2.80 -9.24
CA PRO A 130 10.84 -2.33 -10.62
C PRO A 130 10.47 -3.46 -11.60
N ARG A 131 9.77 -3.13 -12.68
CA ARG A 131 9.28 -4.10 -13.69
C ARG A 131 10.40 -4.99 -14.24
N ASP A 132 11.54 -4.40 -14.56
CA ASP A 132 12.73 -5.08 -15.09
C ASP A 132 13.33 -6.11 -14.11
N ALA A 133 13.06 -5.96 -12.81
CA ALA A 133 13.52 -6.87 -11.77
C ALA A 133 12.45 -7.89 -11.32
N GLY A 134 11.23 -7.81 -11.85
CA GLY A 134 10.12 -8.63 -11.35
C GLY A 134 10.28 -10.13 -11.57
N GLN A 135 10.72 -10.56 -12.75
CA GLN A 135 10.99 -11.99 -13.02
C GLN A 135 12.09 -12.55 -12.10
N ALA A 136 13.13 -11.75 -11.84
CA ALA A 136 14.17 -12.14 -10.88
C ALA A 136 13.60 -12.25 -9.46
N PHE A 137 12.68 -11.36 -9.09
CA PHE A 137 12.06 -11.38 -7.76
C PHE A 137 11.09 -12.55 -7.57
N GLU A 138 10.34 -12.92 -8.61
CA GLU A 138 9.53 -14.15 -8.61
C GLU A 138 10.40 -15.39 -8.37
N GLU A 139 11.59 -15.45 -8.97
CA GLU A 139 12.56 -16.52 -8.74
C GLU A 139 13.06 -16.55 -7.29
N VAL A 140 13.35 -15.38 -6.70
CA VAL A 140 13.68 -15.27 -5.27
C VAL A 140 12.54 -15.78 -4.40
N ILE A 141 11.29 -15.43 -4.72
CA ILE A 141 10.11 -15.94 -4.01
C ILE A 141 10.02 -17.46 -4.14
N ARG A 142 10.21 -18.00 -5.34
CA ARG A 142 10.18 -19.44 -5.57
C ARG A 142 11.23 -20.16 -4.73
N VAL A 143 12.48 -19.69 -4.75
CA VAL A 143 13.61 -20.35 -4.07
C VAL A 143 13.54 -20.16 -2.55
N HIS A 144 13.38 -18.92 -2.08
CA HIS A 144 13.49 -18.57 -0.66
C HIS A 144 12.16 -18.57 0.09
N GLY A 145 11.04 -18.36 -0.62
CA GLY A 145 9.70 -18.46 -0.06
C GLY A 145 9.19 -19.88 -0.10
N TYR A 146 9.20 -20.49 -1.28
CA TYR A 146 8.52 -21.75 -1.55
C TYR A 146 9.43 -22.98 -1.64
N GLY A 147 10.72 -22.85 -1.28
CA GLY A 147 11.66 -23.98 -1.31
C GLY A 147 11.89 -24.55 -2.72
N GLY A 148 11.61 -23.77 -3.76
CA GLY A 148 11.75 -24.13 -5.16
C GLY A 148 10.46 -24.63 -5.82
N GLU A 149 9.35 -24.78 -5.09
CA GLU A 149 8.09 -25.29 -5.63
C GLU A 149 7.27 -24.20 -6.35
N VAL A 150 6.52 -24.60 -7.37
CA VAL A 150 5.57 -23.72 -8.09
C VAL A 150 4.17 -23.95 -7.53
N ASN A 151 3.51 -22.89 -7.07
CA ASN A 151 2.17 -22.92 -6.46
C ASN A 151 2.03 -23.92 -5.29
N PRO A 152 2.89 -23.87 -4.26
CA PRO A 152 2.67 -24.71 -3.09
C PRO A 152 1.35 -24.32 -2.42
N LEU A 153 0.57 -25.32 -2.05
CA LEU A 153 -0.70 -25.15 -1.34
C LEU A 153 -0.52 -24.77 0.15
N GLY A 154 0.73 -24.56 0.59
CA GLY A 154 1.10 -24.23 1.96
C GLY A 154 1.49 -22.76 2.11
N GLU A 155 0.97 -22.11 3.15
CA GLU A 155 1.39 -20.77 3.59
C GLU A 155 2.82 -20.82 4.13
N SER A 156 3.82 -20.63 3.28
CA SER A 156 5.17 -20.33 3.75
C SER A 156 5.25 -18.85 4.14
N SER A 157 5.22 -18.60 5.45
CA SER A 157 5.41 -17.30 6.12
C SER A 157 6.84 -16.76 5.87
N CYS A 158 7.16 -16.38 4.63
CA CYS A 158 8.52 -16.00 4.24
C CYS A 158 8.67 -14.49 4.00
N PHE A 159 7.67 -13.67 4.32
CA PHE A 159 7.69 -12.21 4.07
C PHE A 159 8.99 -11.54 4.54
N ASN A 160 9.49 -11.91 5.72
CA ASN A 160 10.72 -11.32 6.31
C ASN A 160 12.00 -11.73 5.57
N THR A 161 12.01 -12.92 4.98
CA THR A 161 13.17 -13.44 4.25
C THR A 161 13.28 -12.78 2.88
N LEU A 162 12.15 -12.41 2.26
CA LEU A 162 12.14 -11.97 0.86
C LEU A 162 12.82 -10.62 0.62
N VAL A 163 12.72 -9.65 1.54
CA VAL A 163 13.45 -8.38 1.41
C VAL A 163 14.96 -8.61 1.48
N SER A 164 15.40 -9.39 2.46
CA SER A 164 16.83 -9.70 2.64
C SER A 164 17.37 -10.56 1.50
N ALA A 165 16.60 -11.53 1.03
CA ALA A 165 16.94 -12.40 -0.09
C ALA A 165 17.02 -11.61 -1.41
N ALA A 166 16.10 -10.68 -1.65
CA ALA A 166 16.16 -9.79 -2.81
C ALA A 166 17.48 -9.00 -2.84
N PHE A 167 17.91 -8.42 -1.71
CA PHE A 167 19.21 -7.73 -1.66
C PHE A 167 20.39 -8.68 -1.86
N HIS A 168 20.35 -9.88 -1.28
CA HIS A 168 21.38 -10.90 -1.48
C HIS A 168 21.53 -11.28 -2.95
N ASP A 169 20.42 -11.37 -3.68
CA ASP A 169 20.37 -11.73 -5.10
C ASP A 169 20.46 -10.51 -6.04
N ASN A 170 20.92 -9.36 -5.52
CA ASN A 170 21.13 -8.11 -6.25
C ASN A 170 19.86 -7.53 -6.93
N ILE A 171 18.70 -7.80 -6.36
CA ILE A 171 17.42 -7.22 -6.80
C ILE A 171 17.26 -5.84 -6.15
N SER A 172 17.07 -4.83 -7.00
CA SER A 172 16.81 -3.47 -6.54
C SER A 172 15.38 -3.34 -6.03
N LEU A 173 15.22 -2.87 -4.79
CA LEU A 173 13.93 -2.51 -4.20
C LEU A 173 13.80 -1.00 -4.09
N VAL A 174 12.60 -0.48 -4.36
CA VAL A 174 12.24 0.93 -4.16
C VAL A 174 11.48 1.04 -2.84
N ARG A 175 11.97 1.87 -1.92
CA ARG A 175 11.32 2.15 -0.63
C ARG A 175 10.66 3.53 -0.66
N ILE A 176 9.38 3.60 -0.35
CA ILE A 176 8.60 4.85 -0.33
C ILE A 176 7.90 4.99 1.01
N LEU A 177 7.95 6.19 1.59
CA LEU A 177 7.18 6.54 2.78
C LEU A 177 6.04 7.47 2.35
N SER A 178 4.81 7.02 2.51
CA SER A 178 3.62 7.86 2.32
C SER A 178 3.22 8.48 3.65
N SER A 179 2.93 9.77 3.63
CA SER A 179 2.40 10.54 4.75
C SER A 179 0.91 10.84 4.57
N SER A 180 0.27 11.37 5.61
CA SER A 180 -1.15 11.73 5.56
C SER A 180 -1.40 12.71 4.40
N ASP A 181 -2.50 12.49 3.68
CA ASP A 181 -2.89 13.23 2.47
C ASP A 181 -1.99 13.04 1.23
N ASP A 182 -1.09 12.05 1.25
CA ASP A 182 -0.36 11.64 0.05
C ASP A 182 -1.14 10.62 -0.79
N ALA A 183 -1.08 10.79 -2.10
CA ALA A 183 -1.49 9.79 -3.08
C ALA A 183 -0.28 9.04 -3.63
N PHE A 184 -0.38 7.72 -3.74
CA PHE A 184 0.64 6.84 -4.30
C PHE A 184 0.04 6.02 -5.45
N LEU A 185 0.58 6.22 -6.66
CA LEU A 185 0.24 5.46 -7.85
C LEU A 185 1.41 4.52 -8.18
N TYR A 186 1.15 3.24 -8.27
CA TYR A 186 2.12 2.27 -8.77
C TYR A 186 1.50 1.36 -9.82
N LYS A 187 2.34 0.86 -10.72
CA LYS A 187 2.00 -0.20 -11.65
C LYS A 187 2.80 -1.45 -11.25
N PRO A 188 2.18 -2.44 -10.62
CA PRO A 188 2.81 -3.72 -10.37
C PRO A 188 2.88 -4.50 -11.68
N LEU A 189 4.10 -4.89 -12.02
CA LEU A 189 4.54 -5.78 -13.11
C LEU A 189 3.95 -5.65 -14.51
#